data_AF-A0A534M9D2-F1
#
_entry.id   AF-A0A534M9D2-F1
#
_cell.length_a   1.000
_cell.length_b   1.000
_cell.length_c   1.000
_cell.angle_alpha   90.00
_cell.angle_beta   90.00
_cell.angle_gamma   90.00
#
_symmetry.space_group_name_H-M   'P 1'
#
loop_
_entity.id
_entity.type
_entity.pdbx_description
1 polymer ?
#
loop_
_entity_poly.entity_id
_entity_poly.type
_entity_poly.pdbx_seq_one_letter_code
_entity_poly.pdbx_strand_id
1 'polypeptide(L)'
;AYLRTVGTRVSKIELVVPHGPDTEVHMDMSIFDIMGEKGFRDLVREAYYHGAQALMAVCDLTRKDSLDALTEWIPAALEVTGDVPLYLVVNKRDLEPQRAISEEEIRRAAEAHRAPYVLTSARTGEFVEDVFNALAIEMVDRAFRHEVERVAQRSVRDKVLVLLEKRGSIGLKKNQFFDILRGVQFDEIQAELDRLEREGLVTILWYGASDFAVTITPRGAKAVRQSQAWGAP
;
A
#
# COMPACT_ATOMS: atom_id res chain seq x y z
N ALA A 1 -5.83 36.51 -5.14
CA ALA A 1 -6.79 36.02 -6.14
C ALA A 1 -6.72 34.49 -6.15
N TYR A 2 -7.85 33.79 -6.06
CA TYR A 2 -7.88 32.33 -6.18
C TYR A 2 -7.39 31.94 -7.58
N LEU A 3 -6.25 31.24 -7.65
CA LEU A 3 -5.76 30.68 -8.91
C LEU A 3 -6.73 29.58 -9.33
N ARG A 4 -7.49 29.81 -10.40
CA ARG A 4 -8.16 28.71 -11.10
C ARG A 4 -7.09 27.92 -11.84
N THR A 5 -6.89 26.66 -11.47
CA THR A 5 -6.03 25.75 -12.23
C THR A 5 -6.81 25.28 -13.47
N VAL A 6 -6.26 25.52 -14.65
CA VAL A 6 -6.70 24.90 -15.92
C VAL A 6 -5.72 23.77 -16.19
N GLY A 7 -6.15 22.51 -16.11
CA GLY A 7 -5.30 21.32 -16.24
C GLY A 7 -4.73 20.80 -14.90
N THR A 8 -3.68 19.97 -14.97
CA THR A 8 -2.99 19.41 -13.79
C THR A 8 -1.71 20.17 -13.53
N ARG A 9 -1.52 20.66 -12.30
CA ARG A 9 -0.22 21.23 -11.88
C ARG A 9 0.58 20.14 -11.18
N VAL A 10 1.81 19.92 -11.63
CA VAL A 10 2.75 19.05 -10.96
C VAL A 10 3.73 19.90 -10.15
N SER A 11 3.88 19.58 -8.87
CA SER A 11 4.90 20.18 -7.99
C SER A 11 5.72 19.09 -7.32
N LYS A 12 7.00 19.37 -7.05
CA LYS A 12 7.89 18.45 -6.34
C LYS A 12 8.12 18.96 -4.92
N ILE A 13 8.06 18.07 -3.93
CA ILE A 13 8.52 18.31 -2.56
C ILE A 13 9.57 17.27 -2.25
N GLU A 14 10.68 17.69 -1.65
CA GLU A 14 11.73 16.81 -1.16
C GLU A 14 11.64 16.80 0.37
N LEU A 15 11.59 15.60 0.96
CA LEU A 15 11.39 15.39 2.39
C LEU A 15 12.45 14.43 2.91
N VAL A 16 12.87 14.63 4.15
CA VAL A 16 13.65 13.65 4.90
C VAL A 16 12.74 13.08 5.98
N VAL A 17 12.42 11.80 5.86
CA VAL A 17 11.49 11.11 6.75
C VAL A 17 12.29 10.22 7.69
N PRO A 18 12.29 10.49 9.01
CA PRO A 18 12.94 9.61 9.98
C PRO A 18 12.14 8.31 10.12
N HIS A 19 12.84 7.17 10.16
CA HIS A 19 12.23 5.85 10.38
C HIS A 19 13.04 5.07 11.42
N GLY A 20 12.67 5.19 12.70
CA GLY A 20 13.46 4.65 13.80
C GLY A 20 14.64 5.55 14.20
N PRO A 21 15.55 5.06 15.07
CA PRO A 21 16.58 5.91 15.70
C PRO A 21 17.71 6.33 14.76
N ASP A 22 18.06 5.49 13.77
CA ASP A 22 19.28 5.65 12.97
C ASP A 22 19.04 5.58 11.45
N THR A 23 17.78 5.68 11.00
CA THR A 23 17.45 5.62 9.57
C THR A 23 16.66 6.85 9.15
N GLU A 24 17.16 7.49 8.09
CA GLU A 24 16.51 8.60 7.42
C GLU A 24 16.22 8.20 5.97
N VAL A 25 15.01 8.49 5.51
CA VAL A 25 14.55 8.20 4.16
C VAL A 25 14.42 9.51 3.41
N HIS A 26 15.25 9.68 2.38
CA HIS A 26 15.11 10.79 1.45
C HIS A 26 14.00 10.48 0.45
N MET A 27 12.97 11.31 0.42
CA MET A 27 11.78 11.10 -0.38
C MET A 27 11.56 12.27 -1.35
N ASP A 28 11.40 11.93 -2.62
CA ASP A 28 10.96 12.83 -3.68
C ASP A 28 9.46 12.64 -3.93
N MET A 29 8.64 13.56 -3.45
CA MET A 29 7.18 13.54 -3.65
C MET A 29 6.78 14.38 -4.86
N SER A 30 6.13 13.75 -5.84
CA SER A 30 5.47 14.46 -6.94
C SER A 30 3.99 14.61 -6.65
N ILE A 31 3.51 15.85 -6.52
CA ILE A 31 2.13 16.18 -6.22
C ILE A 31 1.44 16.59 -7.50
N PHE A 32 0.31 15.92 -7.79
CA PHE A 32 -0.55 16.21 -8.91
C PHE A 32 -1.80 16.93 -8.38
N ASP A 33 -1.85 18.26 -8.56
CA ASP A 33 -3.05 19.06 -8.26
C ASP A 33 -4.02 18.97 -9.44
N ILE A 34 -5.10 18.22 -9.25
CA ILE A 34 -6.07 17.86 -10.27
C ILE A 34 -7.34 18.70 -10.08
N MET A 35 -7.82 19.28 -11.17
CA MET A 35 -9.03 20.10 -11.19
C MET A 35 -10.27 19.29 -10.75
N GLY A 36 -10.96 19.76 -9.70
CA GLY A 36 -12.18 19.13 -9.15
C GLY A 36 -13.49 19.42 -9.89
N GLU A 37 -13.45 19.78 -11.18
CA GLU A 37 -14.67 20.08 -11.94
C GLU A 37 -15.36 18.78 -12.40
N LYS A 38 -16.66 18.67 -12.12
CA LYS A 38 -17.43 17.41 -12.27
C LYS A 38 -17.37 16.80 -13.69
N GLY A 39 -17.20 17.62 -14.74
CA GLY A 39 -17.11 17.16 -16.13
C GLY A 39 -15.75 16.61 -16.57
N PHE A 40 -14.70 16.82 -15.77
CA PHE A 40 -13.35 16.32 -16.05
C PHE A 40 -13.06 14.96 -15.40
N ARG A 41 -13.98 14.46 -14.56
CA ARG A 41 -13.85 13.19 -13.82
C ARG A 41 -13.64 11.98 -14.70
N ASP A 42 -14.53 11.79 -15.68
CA ASP A 42 -14.58 10.54 -16.43
C ASP A 42 -13.53 10.47 -17.53
N LEU A 43 -13.05 11.64 -17.99
CA LEU A 43 -12.17 11.73 -19.15
C LEU A 43 -10.69 11.51 -18.82
N VAL A 44 -10.31 11.63 -17.54
CA VAL A 44 -8.88 11.66 -17.13
C VAL A 44 -8.58 10.89 -15.85
N ARG A 45 -9.57 10.15 -15.32
CA ARG A 45 -9.51 9.34 -14.09
C ARG A 45 -8.33 8.37 -14.07
N GLU A 46 -8.16 7.58 -15.13
CA GLU A 46 -7.07 6.61 -15.22
C GLU A 46 -5.71 7.29 -15.36
N ALA A 47 -5.61 8.36 -16.15
CA ALA A 47 -4.33 9.01 -16.41
C ALA A 47 -3.75 9.75 -15.19
N TYR A 48 -4.58 10.18 -14.23
CA TYR A 48 -4.13 10.93 -13.07
C TYR A 48 -4.09 10.15 -11.76
N TYR A 49 -4.91 9.10 -11.61
CA TYR A 49 -4.87 8.25 -10.41
C TYR A 49 -3.95 7.05 -10.57
N HIS A 50 -3.72 6.56 -11.79
CA HIS A 50 -2.88 5.38 -11.99
C HIS A 50 -1.44 5.62 -11.52
N GLY A 51 -0.96 4.76 -10.63
CA GLY A 51 0.38 4.84 -10.06
C GLY A 51 0.54 5.84 -8.92
N ALA A 52 -0.52 6.53 -8.49
CA ALA A 52 -0.48 7.32 -7.27
C ALA A 52 -0.25 6.40 -6.06
N GLN A 53 0.72 6.76 -5.22
CA GLN A 53 1.12 5.97 -4.05
C GLN A 53 0.47 6.46 -2.75
N ALA A 54 -0.27 7.57 -2.81
CA ALA A 54 -1.03 8.15 -1.72
C ALA A 54 -2.06 9.14 -2.27
N LEU A 55 -3.08 9.46 -1.46
CA LEU A 55 -4.15 10.38 -1.78
C LEU A 55 -4.30 11.45 -0.70
N MET A 56 -4.53 12.69 -1.13
CA MET A 56 -4.91 13.80 -0.24
C MET A 56 -6.24 14.37 -0.74
N ALA A 57 -7.31 14.09 0.00
CA ALA A 57 -8.65 14.53 -0.34
C ALA A 57 -8.93 15.88 0.34
N VAL A 58 -9.03 16.95 -0.44
CA VAL A 58 -9.12 18.31 0.10
C VAL A 58 -10.52 18.88 -0.07
N CYS A 59 -11.13 19.38 1.02
CA CYS A 59 -12.36 20.16 0.98
C CYS A 59 -12.15 21.56 1.60
N ASP A 60 -13.15 22.43 1.46
CA ASP A 60 -13.17 23.80 1.96
C ASP A 60 -14.10 23.92 3.16
N LEU A 61 -13.58 24.37 4.31
CA LEU A 61 -14.33 24.54 5.57
C LEU A 61 -15.59 25.42 5.43
N THR A 62 -15.57 26.36 4.49
CA THR A 62 -16.67 27.31 4.24
C THR A 62 -17.68 26.80 3.20
N ARG A 63 -17.45 25.62 2.62
CA ARG A 63 -18.30 25.07 1.54
C ARG A 63 -18.60 23.59 1.76
N LYS A 64 -19.76 23.30 2.36
CA LYS A 64 -20.24 21.94 2.63
C LYS A 64 -20.25 21.02 1.40
N ASP A 65 -20.73 21.51 0.25
CA ASP A 65 -20.76 20.75 -1.00
C ASP A 65 -19.39 20.18 -1.41
N SER A 66 -18.29 20.81 -0.98
CA SER A 66 -16.93 20.32 -1.27
C SER A 66 -16.56 19.09 -0.44
N LEU A 67 -17.08 18.96 0.79
CA LEU A 67 -16.93 17.75 1.59
C LEU A 67 -17.85 16.65 1.06
N ASP A 68 -19.10 16.99 0.74
CA ASP A 68 -20.06 16.04 0.19
C ASP A 68 -19.55 15.42 -1.11
N ALA A 69 -18.88 16.22 -1.96
CA ALA A 69 -18.24 15.71 -3.17
C ALA A 69 -17.22 14.59 -2.88
N LEU A 70 -16.42 14.70 -1.80
CA LEU A 70 -15.37 13.71 -1.50
C LEU A 70 -15.91 12.30 -1.29
N THR A 71 -17.17 12.15 -0.90
CA THR A 71 -17.84 10.84 -0.79
C THR A 71 -17.90 10.08 -2.12
N GLU A 72 -17.91 10.80 -3.25
CA GLU A 72 -17.84 10.21 -4.60
C GLU A 72 -16.39 10.11 -5.10
N TRP A 73 -15.57 11.13 -4.84
CA TRP A 73 -14.22 11.21 -5.40
C TRP A 73 -13.24 10.22 -4.76
N ILE A 74 -13.32 10.01 -3.45
CA ILE A 74 -12.40 9.11 -2.75
C ILE A 74 -12.55 7.66 -3.23
N PRO A 75 -13.76 7.06 -3.26
CA PRO A 75 -13.92 5.68 -3.76
C PRO A 75 -13.48 5.53 -5.22
N ALA A 76 -13.78 6.50 -6.08
CA ALA A 76 -13.38 6.46 -7.49
C ALA A 76 -11.85 6.51 -7.67
N ALA A 77 -11.13 7.25 -6.82
CA ALA A 77 -9.67 7.25 -6.82
C ALA A 77 -9.12 5.90 -6.31
N LEU A 78 -9.66 5.38 -5.20
CA LEU A 78 -9.25 4.10 -4.61
C LEU A 78 -9.52 2.90 -5.53
N GLU A 79 -10.53 2.96 -6.40
CA GLU A 79 -10.77 1.95 -7.44
C GLU A 79 -9.58 1.82 -8.41
N VAL A 80 -8.88 2.92 -8.67
CA VAL A 80 -7.72 2.96 -9.59
C VAL A 80 -6.40 2.75 -8.86
N THR A 81 -6.23 3.35 -7.68
CA THR A 81 -4.96 3.29 -6.91
C THR A 81 -4.80 2.01 -6.10
N GLY A 82 -5.92 1.36 -5.74
CA GLY A 82 -5.92 0.35 -4.68
C GLY A 82 -5.78 0.97 -3.28
N ASP A 83 -5.39 0.14 -2.31
CA ASP A 83 -5.18 0.53 -0.92
C ASP A 83 -3.88 1.34 -0.76
N VAL A 84 -4.01 2.65 -0.87
CA VAL A 84 -2.94 3.61 -0.64
C VAL A 84 -3.27 4.50 0.56
N PRO A 85 -2.27 5.04 1.27
CA PRO A 85 -2.49 6.05 2.31
C PRO A 85 -3.39 7.19 1.82
N LEU A 86 -4.39 7.54 2.62
CA LEU A 86 -5.35 8.60 2.33
C LEU A 86 -5.43 9.56 3.51
N TYR A 87 -5.36 10.86 3.24
CA TYR A 87 -5.58 11.92 4.24
C TYR A 87 -6.72 12.85 3.81
N LEU A 88 -7.65 13.13 4.73
CA LEU A 88 -8.70 14.14 4.53
C LEU A 88 -8.19 15.51 5.02
N VAL A 89 -8.22 16.52 4.16
CA VAL A 89 -7.72 17.85 4.48
C VAL A 89 -8.84 18.87 4.36
N VAL A 90 -9.20 19.50 5.47
CA VAL A 90 -10.22 20.54 5.52
C VAL A 90 -9.54 21.90 5.51
N ASN A 91 -9.44 22.49 4.33
CA ASN A 91 -8.70 23.73 4.10
C ASN A 91 -9.54 24.98 4.42
N LYS A 92 -8.88 26.14 4.43
CA LYS A 92 -9.44 27.48 4.74
C LYS A 92 -9.87 27.65 6.20
N ARG A 93 -9.14 27.03 7.11
CA ARG A 93 -9.30 27.24 8.56
C ARG A 93 -9.19 28.72 8.97
N ASP A 94 -8.47 29.55 8.21
CA ASP A 94 -8.40 30.99 8.42
C ASP A 94 -9.76 31.71 8.30
N LEU A 95 -10.75 31.05 7.69
CA LEU A 95 -12.12 31.54 7.53
C LEU A 95 -13.10 30.87 8.51
N GLU A 96 -12.64 30.50 9.71
CA GLU A 96 -13.46 29.92 10.78
C GLU A 96 -14.81 30.63 11.03
N PRO A 97 -14.92 31.98 11.00
CA PRO A 97 -16.22 32.65 11.16
C PRO A 97 -17.25 32.36 10.05
N GLN A 98 -16.80 31.82 8.90
CA GLN A 98 -17.61 31.42 7.75
C GLN A 98 -17.77 29.89 7.66
N ARG A 99 -17.42 29.16 8.73
CA ARG A 99 -17.53 27.70 8.78
C ARG A 99 -18.94 27.24 8.36
N ALA A 100 -18.99 26.32 7.41
CA ALA A 100 -20.21 25.66 6.94
C ALA A 100 -20.23 24.16 7.29
N ILE A 101 -19.14 23.64 7.87
CA ILE A 101 -18.95 22.22 8.17
C ILE A 101 -18.61 22.05 9.65
N SER A 102 -19.42 21.28 10.37
CA SER A 102 -19.18 20.94 11.76
C SER A 102 -18.05 19.91 11.90
N GLU A 103 -17.42 19.89 13.07
CA GLU A 103 -16.38 18.89 13.36
C GLU A 103 -16.91 17.44 13.29
N GLU A 104 -18.17 17.23 13.68
CA GLU A 104 -18.83 15.93 13.61
C GLU A 104 -19.06 15.48 12.16
N GLU A 105 -19.33 16.40 11.23
CA GLU A 105 -19.42 16.06 9.79
C GLU A 105 -18.05 15.67 9.22
N ILE A 106 -17.01 16.41 9.58
CA ILE A 106 -15.63 16.10 9.17
C ILE A 106 -15.22 14.72 9.69
N ARG A 107 -15.46 14.46 10.98
CA ARG A 107 -15.12 13.18 11.63
C ARG A 107 -15.84 12.01 10.95
N ARG A 108 -17.15 12.12 10.73
CA ARG A 108 -17.93 11.06 10.05
C ARG A 108 -17.44 10.80 8.63
N ALA A 109 -17.10 11.84 7.87
CA ALA A 109 -16.56 11.68 6.53
C ALA A 109 -15.19 10.98 6.55
N ALA A 110 -14.32 11.34 7.50
CA ALA A 110 -13.01 10.72 7.66
C ALA A 110 -13.10 9.24 8.06
N GLU A 111 -13.96 8.92 9.04
CA GLU A 111 -14.21 7.56 9.52
C GLU A 111 -14.78 6.64 8.42
N ALA A 112 -15.68 7.15 7.58
CA ALA A 112 -16.25 6.41 6.46
C ALA A 112 -15.19 5.87 5.49
N HIS A 113 -14.06 6.59 5.36
CA HIS A 113 -12.94 6.21 4.50
C HIS A 113 -11.72 5.69 5.28
N ARG A 114 -11.85 5.51 6.61
CA ARG A 114 -10.73 5.13 7.51
C ARG A 114 -9.51 6.03 7.34
N ALA A 115 -9.75 7.31 7.06
CA ALA A 115 -8.70 8.29 6.82
C ALA A 115 -8.53 9.18 8.06
N PRO A 116 -7.30 9.50 8.48
CA PRO A 116 -7.08 10.64 9.37
C PRO A 116 -7.49 11.95 8.68
N TYR A 117 -7.79 12.97 9.48
CA TYR A 117 -8.11 14.30 8.97
C TYR A 117 -7.38 15.42 9.69
N VAL A 118 -7.23 16.56 9.02
CA VAL A 118 -6.63 17.78 9.59
C VAL A 118 -7.27 19.03 9.00
N LEU A 119 -7.43 20.06 9.84
CA LEU A 119 -7.88 21.38 9.39
C LEU A 119 -6.66 22.25 9.09
N THR A 120 -6.55 22.74 7.86
CA THR A 120 -5.41 23.50 7.37
C THR A 120 -5.80 24.88 6.83
N SER A 121 -4.82 25.74 6.68
CA SER A 121 -4.97 26.99 5.94
C SER A 121 -3.82 27.14 4.96
N ALA A 122 -4.09 26.88 3.69
CA ALA A 122 -3.15 27.14 2.60
C ALA A 122 -2.76 28.63 2.49
N ARG A 123 -3.57 29.54 3.06
CA ARG A 123 -3.27 30.98 3.08
C ARG A 123 -2.20 31.34 4.10
N THR A 124 -2.27 30.74 5.29
CA THR A 124 -1.36 31.06 6.41
C THR A 124 -0.23 30.05 6.55
N GLY A 125 -0.32 28.90 5.87
CA GLY A 125 0.59 27.76 6.02
C GLY A 125 0.23 26.84 7.18
N GLU A 126 -0.83 27.15 7.94
CA GLU A 126 -1.21 26.40 9.14
C GLU A 126 -1.52 24.92 8.80
N PHE A 127 -0.78 24.01 9.43
CA PHE A 127 -0.88 22.56 9.28
C PHE A 127 -0.68 22.00 7.86
N VAL A 128 -0.16 22.81 6.92
CA VAL A 128 0.09 22.37 5.55
C VAL A 128 1.31 21.45 5.49
N GLU A 129 2.43 21.83 6.10
CA GLU A 129 3.63 20.97 6.12
C GLU A 129 3.38 19.69 6.94
N ASP A 130 2.65 19.80 8.04
CA ASP A 130 2.32 18.67 8.91
C ASP A 130 1.58 17.56 8.17
N VAL A 131 0.62 17.89 7.28
CA VAL A 131 -0.10 16.85 6.52
C VAL A 131 0.79 16.16 5.49
N PHE A 132 1.69 16.89 4.82
CA PHE A 132 2.65 16.27 3.90
C PHE A 132 3.62 15.35 4.65
N ASN A 133 4.13 15.79 5.80
CA ASN A 133 5.00 14.99 6.65
C ASN A 133 4.30 13.72 7.16
N ALA A 134 3.07 13.85 7.67
CA ALA A 134 2.29 12.71 8.15
C ALA A 134 2.03 11.68 7.03
N LEU A 135 1.69 12.14 5.83
CA LEU A 135 1.48 11.26 4.69
C LEU A 135 2.78 10.57 4.25
N ALA A 136 3.90 11.30 4.24
CA ALA A 136 5.21 10.77 3.90
C ALA A 136 5.68 9.68 4.89
N ILE A 137 5.47 9.89 6.20
CA ILE A 137 5.75 8.89 7.24
C ILE A 137 4.96 7.61 6.98
N GLU A 138 3.64 7.70 6.77
CA GLU A 138 2.81 6.51 6.51
C GLU A 138 3.23 5.78 5.22
N MET A 139 3.61 6.51 4.17
CA MET A 139 4.12 5.91 2.94
C MET A 139 5.42 5.14 3.17
N VAL A 140 6.36 5.71 3.93
CA VAL A 140 7.61 5.05 4.30
C VAL A 140 7.33 3.80 5.15
N ASP A 141 6.49 3.91 6.17
CA ASP A 141 6.15 2.78 7.05
C ASP A 141 5.48 1.63 6.28
N ARG A 142 4.61 1.93 5.31
CA ARG A 142 4.05 0.90 4.41
C ARG A 142 5.14 0.27 3.53
N ALA A 143 6.03 1.07 2.95
CA ALA A 143 7.09 0.56 2.09
C ALA A 143 8.04 -0.40 2.86
N PHE A 144 8.44 -0.04 4.07
CA PHE A 144 9.27 -0.90 4.92
C PHE A 144 8.54 -2.18 5.34
N ARG A 145 7.26 -2.08 5.74
CA ARG A 145 6.44 -3.27 6.06
C ARG A 145 6.37 -4.24 4.89
N HIS A 146 6.08 -3.75 3.68
CA HIS A 146 6.04 -4.57 2.48
C HIS A 146 7.40 -5.19 2.15
N GLU A 147 8.51 -4.49 2.38
CA GLU A 147 9.83 -5.06 2.17
C GLU A 147 10.14 -6.19 3.15
N VAL A 148 9.81 -6.01 4.44
CA VAL A 148 9.98 -7.05 5.47
C VAL A 148 9.15 -8.28 5.12
N GLU A 149 7.88 -8.10 4.74
CA GLU A 149 7.01 -9.18 4.29
C GLU A 149 7.58 -9.90 3.06
N ARG A 150 8.12 -9.16 2.08
CA ARG A 150 8.74 -9.71 0.88
C ARG A 150 9.99 -10.53 1.20
N VAL A 151 10.84 -10.05 2.12
CA VAL A 151 12.04 -10.76 2.59
C VAL A 151 11.65 -12.02 3.36
N ALA A 152 10.67 -11.94 4.26
CA ALA A 152 10.15 -13.09 4.99
C ALA A 152 9.59 -14.16 4.03
N GLN A 153 8.78 -13.75 3.05
CA GLN A 153 8.25 -14.64 2.00
C GLN A 153 9.38 -15.31 1.21
N ARG A 154 10.41 -14.55 0.77
CA ARG A 154 11.59 -15.15 0.12
C ARG A 154 12.30 -16.17 1.02
N SER A 155 12.44 -15.87 2.31
CA SER A 155 13.02 -16.81 3.27
C SER A 155 12.21 -18.11 3.38
N VAL A 156 10.88 -18.02 3.45
CA VAL A 156 9.99 -19.19 3.49
C VAL A 156 10.08 -19.97 2.18
N ARG A 157 9.99 -19.28 1.03
CA ARG A 157 10.15 -19.84 -0.31
C ARG A 157 11.42 -20.68 -0.43
N ASP A 158 12.55 -20.10 -0.09
CA ASP A 158 13.86 -20.75 -0.22
C ASP A 158 13.95 -21.96 0.72
N LYS A 159 13.47 -21.84 1.96
CA LYS A 159 13.41 -22.98 2.91
C LYS A 159 12.55 -24.11 2.36
N VAL A 160 11.34 -23.82 1.88
CA VAL A 160 10.40 -24.81 1.31
C VAL A 160 11.03 -25.51 0.11
N LEU A 161 11.56 -24.76 -0.84
CA LEU A 161 12.13 -25.31 -2.06
C LEU A 161 13.38 -26.16 -1.77
N VAL A 162 14.28 -25.72 -0.88
CA VAL A 162 15.47 -26.51 -0.48
C VAL A 162 15.06 -27.79 0.25
N LEU A 163 14.07 -27.73 1.13
CA LEU A 163 13.58 -28.92 1.85
C LEU A 163 12.97 -29.95 0.90
N LEU A 164 12.16 -29.49 -0.06
CA LEU A 164 11.55 -30.35 -1.06
C LEU A 164 12.60 -30.91 -2.04
N GLU A 165 13.62 -30.15 -2.42
CA GLU A 165 14.72 -30.61 -3.27
C GLU A 165 15.51 -31.75 -2.61
N LYS A 166 15.82 -31.62 -1.31
CA LYS A 166 16.46 -32.67 -0.51
C LYS A 166 15.63 -33.95 -0.40
N ARG A 167 14.30 -33.85 -0.43
CA ARG A 167 13.38 -35.00 -0.36
C ARG A 167 13.06 -35.60 -1.73
N GLY A 168 13.29 -34.86 -2.81
CA GLY A 168 13.01 -35.30 -4.17
C GLY A 168 11.57 -35.78 -4.36
N SER A 169 11.39 -36.92 -5.02
CA SER A 169 10.08 -37.51 -5.32
C SER A 169 9.30 -37.98 -4.09
N ILE A 170 9.93 -38.11 -2.92
CA ILE A 170 9.25 -38.49 -1.66
C ILE A 170 8.38 -37.33 -1.16
N GLY A 171 8.79 -36.08 -1.43
CA GLY A 171 8.08 -34.89 -0.98
C GLY A 171 8.02 -34.72 0.53
N LEU A 172 7.09 -33.89 0.98
CA LEU A 172 6.81 -33.61 2.39
C LEU A 172 5.30 -33.54 2.63
N LYS A 173 4.84 -34.17 3.72
CA LYS A 173 3.46 -34.05 4.20
C LYS A 173 3.25 -32.77 4.98
N LYS A 174 1.99 -32.32 5.07
CA LYS A 174 1.55 -31.17 5.85
C LYS A 174 2.24 -31.06 7.21
N ASN A 175 2.10 -32.06 8.07
CA ASN A 175 2.67 -32.03 9.44
C ASN A 175 4.20 -31.89 9.45
N GLN A 176 4.90 -32.46 8.46
CA GLN A 176 6.35 -32.38 8.37
C GLN A 176 6.83 -30.97 8.02
N PHE A 177 6.06 -30.20 7.25
CA PHE A 177 6.37 -28.78 7.05
C PHE A 177 6.32 -28.02 8.36
N PHE A 178 5.32 -28.26 9.21
CA PHE A 178 5.17 -27.57 10.50
C PHE A 178 6.23 -27.98 11.52
N ASP A 179 6.60 -29.25 11.54
CA ASP A 179 7.65 -29.75 12.45
C ASP A 179 9.03 -29.20 12.09
N ILE A 180 9.30 -29.01 10.79
CA ILE A 180 10.60 -28.56 10.27
C ILE A 180 10.70 -27.03 10.23
N LEU A 181 9.64 -26.33 9.78
CA LEU A 181 9.59 -24.87 9.69
C LEU A 181 9.00 -24.23 10.95
N ARG A 182 9.50 -24.65 12.12
CA ARG A 182 9.02 -24.10 13.40
C ARG A 182 9.20 -22.59 13.44
N GLY A 183 8.17 -21.88 13.89
CA GLY A 183 8.17 -20.42 14.02
C GLY A 183 7.65 -19.67 12.79
N VAL A 184 7.34 -20.35 11.69
CA VAL A 184 6.60 -19.76 10.55
C VAL A 184 5.11 -20.05 10.72
N GLN A 185 4.25 -19.06 10.49
CA GLN A 185 2.79 -19.23 10.62
C GLN A 185 2.21 -20.17 9.55
N PHE A 186 1.09 -20.84 9.86
CA PHE A 186 0.45 -21.78 8.95
C PHE A 186 0.06 -21.13 7.62
N ASP A 187 -0.58 -19.97 7.69
CA ASP A 187 -1.09 -19.25 6.53
C ASP A 187 0.04 -18.80 5.59
N GLU A 188 1.22 -18.47 6.14
CA GLU A 188 2.41 -18.11 5.35
C GLU A 188 2.95 -19.30 4.55
N ILE A 189 3.07 -20.48 5.19
CA ILE A 189 3.51 -21.71 4.51
C ILE A 189 2.50 -22.08 3.42
N GLN A 190 1.21 -22.06 3.74
CA GLN A 190 0.14 -22.41 2.81
C GLN A 190 0.13 -21.47 1.59
N ALA A 191 0.16 -20.15 1.82
CA ALA A 191 0.14 -19.16 0.75
C ALA A 191 1.36 -19.27 -0.18
N GLU A 192 2.53 -19.61 0.37
CA GLU A 192 3.74 -19.82 -0.45
C GLU A 192 3.67 -21.14 -1.23
N LEU A 193 3.15 -22.22 -0.65
CA LEU A 193 2.94 -23.49 -1.38
C LEU A 193 2.03 -23.29 -2.59
N ASP A 194 0.89 -22.62 -2.41
CA ASP A 194 -0.06 -22.32 -3.49
C ASP A 194 0.56 -21.43 -4.57
N ARG A 195 1.48 -20.53 -4.19
CA ARG A 195 2.24 -19.71 -5.14
C ARG A 195 3.25 -20.55 -5.94
N LEU A 196 4.01 -21.40 -5.26
CA LEU A 196 4.99 -22.28 -5.91
C LEU A 196 4.34 -23.29 -6.84
N GLU A 197 3.12 -23.75 -6.52
CA GLU A 197 2.33 -24.60 -7.42
C GLU A 197 1.89 -23.84 -8.67
N ARG A 198 1.36 -22.62 -8.52
CA ARG A 198 1.00 -21.75 -9.67
C ARG A 198 2.20 -21.42 -10.57
N GLU A 199 3.38 -21.27 -9.98
CA GLU A 199 4.63 -21.07 -10.74
C GLU A 199 5.15 -22.37 -11.40
N GLY A 200 4.55 -23.52 -11.09
CA GLY A 200 4.94 -24.84 -11.57
C GLY A 200 6.27 -25.31 -10.99
N LEU A 201 6.64 -24.85 -9.79
CA LEU A 201 7.87 -25.24 -9.09
C LEU A 201 7.62 -26.44 -8.16
N VAL A 202 6.42 -26.58 -7.62
CA VAL A 202 6.00 -27.72 -6.81
C VAL A 202 4.67 -28.29 -7.31
N THR A 203 4.29 -29.46 -6.81
CA THR A 203 2.98 -30.06 -7.01
C THR A 203 2.39 -30.41 -5.65
N ILE A 204 1.17 -29.97 -5.39
CA ILE A 204 0.43 -30.24 -4.15
C ILE A 204 -0.58 -31.35 -4.43
N LEU A 205 -0.52 -32.40 -3.62
CA LEU A 205 -1.42 -33.54 -3.69
C LEU A 205 -2.28 -33.56 -2.42
N TRP A 206 -3.55 -33.18 -2.58
CA TRP A 206 -4.51 -33.04 -1.49
C TRP A 206 -5.12 -34.38 -1.09
N TYR A 207 -5.21 -34.61 0.22
CA TYR A 207 -5.85 -35.76 0.85
C TYR A 207 -7.01 -35.27 1.73
N GLY A 208 -8.07 -34.78 1.10
CA GLY A 208 -9.22 -34.21 1.79
C GLY A 208 -9.10 -32.70 2.01
N ALA A 209 -9.90 -32.15 2.93
CA ALA A 209 -10.11 -30.70 3.05
C ALA A 209 -8.92 -29.94 3.67
N SER A 210 -8.04 -30.63 4.39
CA SER A 210 -6.99 -29.97 5.18
C SER A 210 -5.70 -30.76 5.31
N ASP A 211 -5.50 -31.85 4.58
CA ASP A 211 -4.26 -32.62 4.56
C ASP A 211 -3.70 -32.71 3.13
N PHE A 212 -2.38 -32.70 3.00
CA PHE A 212 -1.70 -32.67 1.70
C PHE A 212 -0.26 -33.18 1.78
N ALA A 213 0.29 -33.55 0.62
CA ALA A 213 1.72 -33.71 0.42
C ALA A 213 2.19 -32.84 -0.74
N VAL A 214 3.42 -32.34 -0.64
CA VAL A 214 4.03 -31.49 -1.66
C VAL A 214 5.27 -32.18 -2.20
N THR A 215 5.43 -32.19 -3.51
CA THR A 215 6.64 -32.67 -4.19
C THR A 215 7.25 -31.56 -5.04
N ILE A 216 8.57 -31.58 -5.22
CA ILE A 216 9.25 -30.63 -6.10
C ILE A 216 9.15 -31.10 -7.56
N THR A 217 8.93 -30.18 -8.49
CA THR A 217 8.98 -30.48 -9.92
C THR A 217 10.43 -30.44 -10.43
N PRO A 218 10.72 -31.00 -11.63
CA PRO A 218 12.04 -30.82 -12.25
C PRO A 218 12.42 -29.35 -12.45
N ARG A 219 11.43 -28.48 -12.73
CA ARG A 219 11.62 -27.04 -12.86
C ARG A 219 11.99 -26.40 -11.52
N GLY A 220 11.28 -26.75 -10.45
CA GLY A 220 11.60 -26.33 -9.09
C GLY A 220 13.00 -26.74 -8.66
N ALA A 221 13.38 -28.00 -8.89
CA ALA A 221 14.70 -28.52 -8.55
C ALA A 221 15.82 -27.78 -9.29
N LYS A 222 15.61 -27.46 -10.58
CA LYS A 222 16.56 -26.64 -11.36
C LYS A 222 16.67 -25.21 -10.79
N ALA A 223 15.56 -24.60 -10.40
CA ALA A 223 15.55 -23.24 -9.83
C ALA A 223 16.34 -23.17 -8.52
N VAL A 224 16.21 -24.18 -7.64
CA VAL A 224 16.99 -24.28 -6.39
C VAL A 224 18.49 -24.37 -6.67
N ARG A 225 18.89 -25.28 -7.56
CA ARG A 225 20.31 -25.49 -7.89
C ARG A 225 20.95 -24.26 -8.54
N GLN A 226 20.19 -23.54 -9.35
CA GLN A 226 20.64 -22.27 -9.91
C GLN A 226 20.84 -21.24 -8.79
N SER A 227 19.86 -21.02 -7.92
CA SER A 227 20.00 -20.10 -6.78
C SER A 227 21.22 -20.41 -5.89
N GLN A 228 21.49 -21.69 -5.62
CA GLN A 228 22.66 -22.11 -4.82
C GLN A 228 24.01 -21.93 -5.54
N ALA A 229 24.05 -22.00 -6.88
CA ALA A 229 25.27 -21.80 -7.65
C ALA A 229 25.72 -20.33 -7.72
N TRP A 230 24.81 -19.37 -7.53
CA TRP A 230 25.12 -17.93 -7.46
C TRP A 230 25.41 -17.42 -6.03
N GLY A 231 25.26 -18.28 -5.02
CA GLY A 231 25.48 -17.95 -3.60
C GLY A 231 26.71 -18.60 -2.97
N ALA A 232 27.59 -19.21 -3.77
CA ALA A 232 28.90 -19.65 -3.29
C ALA A 232 29.86 -18.44 -3.27
N PRO A 233 30.65 -18.23 -2.18
CA PRO A 233 31.59 -17.12 -2.07
C PRO A 233 32.65 -17.13 -3.17
#